data_AF-A0NQJ8-F1
#
_entry.id   AF-A0NQJ8-F1
#
_cell.length_a   1.000
_cell.length_b   1.000
_cell.length_c   1.000
_cell.angle_alpha   90.00
_cell.angle_beta   90.00
_cell.angle_gamma   90.00
#
_symmetry.space_group_name_H-M   'P 1'
#
loop_
_entity.id
_entity.type
_entity.pdbx_description
1 polymer ?
#
loop_
_entity_poly.entity_id
_entity_poly.type
_entity_poly.pdbx_seq_one_letter_code
_entity_poly.pdbx_strand_id
1 'polypeptide(L)'
;MAGYFGTQQQTQLQQRAEELFGWTMETPGACCNVRTLGTDNPDALGIDTIFKSLEEDGVFGFRLLETNRKPDLENALAKKGYRLDTWDVLVGDAETIRAATTPTLSRALPDGLQTFSGLDGAGGPLTRSFQEFLAAAGIAPFSGSFLNGDLGSVVYVGLMDETVGFAACAHGYLPHNEHSPYCGYAWGGLVAVAPAHRGKGLGTYVNALMADACLKHLAATHLYELVSATNTTSRRMVEGCGLSLSLTLYSGLATKGAERFTR
;
A
#
# COMPACT_ATOMS: atom_id res chain seq x y z
N MET A 1 16.49 15.08 4.29
CA MET A 1 15.62 15.23 3.10
C MET A 1 14.52 14.18 3.22
N ALA A 2 13.28 14.48 2.84
CA ALA A 2 12.14 13.56 2.93
C ALA A 2 12.22 12.34 1.98
N GLY A 3 13.21 12.32 1.08
CA GLY A 3 13.44 11.18 0.19
C GLY A 3 12.33 10.98 -0.83
N TYR A 4 11.81 12.05 -1.43
CA TYR A 4 10.82 11.93 -2.49
C TYR A 4 11.39 11.21 -3.71
N PHE A 5 10.53 10.45 -4.41
CA PHE A 5 10.93 9.65 -5.57
C PHE A 5 9.93 9.77 -6.73
N GLY A 6 10.45 9.79 -7.96
CA GLY A 6 9.64 9.74 -9.18
C GLY A 6 9.58 11.07 -9.93
N THR A 7 8.53 11.25 -10.72
CA THR A 7 8.30 12.47 -11.51
C THR A 7 8.04 13.69 -10.61
N GLN A 8 8.05 14.89 -11.20
CA GLN A 8 7.70 16.12 -10.48
C GLN A 8 6.30 16.03 -9.86
N GLN A 9 5.32 15.50 -10.60
CA GLN A 9 3.96 15.31 -10.10
C GLN A 9 3.93 14.29 -8.94
N GLN A 10 4.61 13.16 -9.07
CA GLN A 10 4.67 12.16 -7.99
C GLN A 10 5.32 12.73 -6.72
N THR A 11 6.36 13.55 -6.88
CA THR A 11 7.03 14.24 -5.77
C THR A 11 6.13 15.27 -5.10
N GLN A 12 5.40 16.07 -5.88
CA GLN A 12 4.44 17.05 -5.35
C GLN A 12 3.33 16.39 -4.54
N LEU A 13 2.79 15.27 -5.05
CA LEU A 13 1.74 14.52 -4.36
C LEU A 13 2.24 13.87 -3.05
N GLN A 14 3.47 13.33 -3.05
CA GLN A 14 4.12 12.83 -1.84
C GLN A 14 4.27 13.96 -0.82
N GLN A 15 4.86 15.09 -1.21
CA GLN A 15 5.03 16.24 -0.33
C GLN A 15 3.71 16.69 0.29
N ARG A 16 2.66 16.79 -0.53
CA ARG A 16 1.34 17.18 -0.04
C ARG A 16 0.72 16.15 0.92
N ALA A 17 0.89 14.86 0.65
CA ALA A 17 0.44 13.82 1.57
C ALA A 17 1.17 13.89 2.92
N GLU A 18 2.46 14.25 2.92
CA GLU A 18 3.23 14.48 4.15
C GLU A 18 2.76 15.73 4.90
N GLU A 19 2.62 16.86 4.20
CA GLU A 19 2.17 18.14 4.78
C GLU A 19 0.78 18.03 5.44
N LEU A 20 -0.11 17.23 4.86
CA LEU A 20 -1.46 17.01 5.34
C LEU A 20 -1.62 15.72 6.15
N PHE A 21 -0.53 15.08 6.58
CA PHE A 21 -0.60 13.85 7.35
C PHE A 21 -1.38 14.03 8.67
N GLY A 22 -1.08 15.09 9.43
CA GLY A 22 -1.80 15.39 10.68
C GLY A 22 -3.30 15.58 10.46
N TRP A 23 -3.67 16.38 9.46
CA TRP A 23 -5.07 16.56 9.07
C TRP A 23 -5.73 15.23 8.68
N THR A 24 -5.03 14.38 7.93
CA THR A 24 -5.53 13.07 7.51
C THR A 24 -5.81 12.16 8.71
N MET A 25 -4.95 12.21 9.73
CA MET A 25 -5.08 11.36 10.91
C MET A 25 -6.09 11.90 11.95
N GLU A 26 -6.57 13.14 11.80
CA GLU A 26 -7.52 13.77 12.73
C GLU A 26 -8.90 14.05 12.11
N THR A 27 -9.07 13.87 10.80
CA THR A 27 -10.30 14.23 10.09
C THR A 27 -11.21 13.02 9.86
N PRO A 28 -12.48 13.05 10.31
CA PRO A 28 -13.45 12.00 10.02
C PRO A 28 -13.57 11.69 8.52
N GLY A 29 -13.44 10.42 8.17
CA GLY A 29 -13.52 9.92 6.80
C GLY A 29 -12.28 10.17 5.93
N ALA A 30 -11.23 10.82 6.43
CA ALA A 30 -9.93 10.87 5.74
C ALA A 30 -9.13 9.58 6.03
N CYS A 31 -8.31 9.15 5.07
CA CYS A 31 -7.36 8.06 5.29
C CYS A 31 -6.04 8.31 4.54
N CYS A 32 -4.94 7.81 5.09
CA CYS A 32 -3.61 7.96 4.51
C CYS A 32 -3.41 7.00 3.33
N ASN A 33 -3.18 7.53 2.13
CA ASN A 33 -2.77 6.74 0.96
C ASN A 33 -1.28 6.85 0.66
N VAL A 34 -0.51 7.53 1.52
CA VAL A 34 0.95 7.75 1.48
C VAL A 34 1.46 8.58 0.29
N ARG A 35 0.85 8.42 -0.90
CA ARG A 35 1.21 9.13 -2.12
C ARG A 35 0.20 10.21 -2.49
N THR A 36 -0.99 10.18 -1.90
CA THR A 36 -2.13 11.05 -2.23
C THR A 36 -3.01 11.17 -0.98
N LEU A 37 -3.92 12.14 -0.98
CA LEU A 37 -5.02 12.16 -0.03
C LEU A 37 -6.04 11.07 -0.35
N GLY A 38 -6.86 10.72 0.63
CA GLY A 38 -7.91 9.75 0.41
C GLY A 38 -9.01 9.73 1.45
N THR A 39 -10.00 8.89 1.18
CA THR A 39 -11.14 8.66 2.05
C THR A 39 -11.46 7.17 2.14
N ASP A 40 -11.90 6.75 3.31
CA ASP A 40 -12.58 5.47 3.55
C ASP A 40 -14.07 5.65 3.92
N ASN A 41 -14.51 6.90 4.09
CA ASN A 41 -15.90 7.27 4.32
C ASN A 41 -16.21 8.63 3.67
N PRO A 42 -16.66 8.64 2.39
CA PRO A 42 -16.95 9.86 1.65
C PRO A 42 -18.02 10.74 2.30
N ASP A 43 -18.98 10.16 3.01
CA ASP A 43 -20.07 10.91 3.64
C ASP A 43 -19.57 11.71 4.84
N ALA A 44 -18.66 11.12 5.62
CA ALA A 44 -18.04 11.80 6.76
C ALA A 44 -17.06 12.89 6.31
N LEU A 45 -16.28 12.64 5.26
CA LEU A 45 -15.29 13.59 4.76
C LEU A 45 -15.94 14.78 4.01
N GLY A 46 -17.07 14.53 3.37
CA GLY A 46 -17.80 15.51 2.57
C GLY A 46 -17.32 15.58 1.12
N ILE A 47 -18.29 15.64 0.21
CA ILE A 47 -18.05 15.61 -1.24
C ILE A 47 -17.25 16.83 -1.73
N ASP A 48 -17.43 17.99 -1.09
CA ASP A 48 -16.73 19.22 -1.45
C ASP A 48 -15.23 19.12 -1.13
N THR A 49 -14.87 18.51 0.00
CA THR A 49 -13.47 18.24 0.37
C THR A 49 -12.80 17.35 -0.67
N ILE A 50 -13.48 16.26 -1.07
CA ILE A 50 -12.98 15.30 -2.05
C ILE A 50 -12.73 16.00 -3.40
N PHE A 51 -13.70 16.77 -3.90
CA PHE A 51 -13.54 17.43 -5.19
C PHE A 51 -12.55 18.58 -5.17
N LYS A 52 -12.43 19.31 -4.05
CA LYS A 52 -11.38 20.32 -3.89
C LYS A 52 -9.99 19.67 -3.99
N SER A 53 -9.75 18.57 -3.29
CA SER A 53 -8.49 17.83 -3.40
C SER A 53 -8.25 17.31 -4.82
N LEU A 54 -9.29 16.77 -5.48
CA LEU A 54 -9.17 16.34 -6.89
C LEU A 54 -8.84 17.48 -7.86
N GLU A 55 -9.38 18.68 -7.64
CA GLU A 55 -9.10 19.85 -8.49
C GLU A 55 -7.68 20.35 -8.30
N GLU A 56 -7.18 20.36 -7.06
CA GLU A 56 -5.82 20.78 -6.70
C GLU A 56 -4.75 19.76 -7.13
N ASP A 57 -5.01 18.47 -6.92
CA ASP A 57 -4.00 17.41 -7.02
C ASP A 57 -4.12 16.56 -8.29
N GLY A 58 -5.29 16.59 -8.93
CA GLY A 58 -5.61 15.75 -10.08
C GLY A 58 -5.82 14.27 -9.75
N VAL A 59 -5.67 13.87 -8.49
CA VAL A 59 -5.79 12.49 -8.02
C VAL A 59 -6.32 12.41 -6.58
N PHE A 60 -7.14 11.41 -6.28
CA PHE A 60 -7.65 11.16 -4.92
C PHE A 60 -8.00 9.69 -4.74
N GLY A 61 -7.63 9.09 -3.62
CA GLY A 61 -7.86 7.66 -3.39
C GLY A 61 -9.08 7.35 -2.52
N PHE A 62 -9.67 6.19 -2.78
CA PHE A 62 -10.83 5.66 -2.07
C PHE A 62 -10.45 4.28 -1.53
N ARG A 63 -10.60 4.06 -0.23
CA ARG A 63 -10.22 2.81 0.43
C ARG A 63 -11.41 2.12 1.07
N LEU A 64 -11.48 0.80 0.88
CA LEU A 64 -12.44 -0.08 1.55
C LEU A 64 -13.89 0.43 1.50
N LEU A 65 -14.31 0.92 0.33
CA LEU A 65 -15.67 1.38 0.12
C LEU A 65 -16.60 0.22 -0.23
N GLU A 66 -17.87 0.34 0.13
CA GLU A 66 -18.87 -0.66 -0.18
C GLU A 66 -19.20 -0.72 -1.69
N THR A 67 -19.20 -1.92 -2.27
CA THR A 67 -19.40 -2.14 -3.71
C THR A 67 -20.76 -1.68 -4.23
N ASN A 68 -21.80 -1.74 -3.40
CA ASN A 68 -23.14 -1.19 -3.71
C ASN A 68 -23.14 0.33 -3.97
N ARG A 69 -22.18 1.08 -3.42
CA ARG A 69 -22.05 2.54 -3.58
C ARG A 69 -21.19 2.96 -4.77
N LYS A 70 -20.50 2.01 -5.40
CA LYS A 70 -19.58 2.27 -6.51
C LYS A 70 -20.23 3.03 -7.67
N PRO A 71 -21.44 2.67 -8.17
CA PRO A 71 -22.05 3.38 -9.30
C PRO A 71 -22.31 4.86 -9.01
N ASP A 72 -22.69 5.20 -7.78
CA ASP A 72 -22.97 6.58 -7.39
C ASP A 72 -21.68 7.42 -7.39
N LEU A 73 -20.59 6.87 -6.85
CA LEU A 73 -19.29 7.53 -6.86
C LEU A 73 -18.76 7.69 -8.29
N GLU A 74 -18.83 6.64 -9.12
CA GLU A 74 -18.41 6.71 -10.52
C GLU A 74 -19.18 7.78 -11.29
N ASN A 75 -20.51 7.85 -11.09
CA ASN A 75 -21.35 8.88 -11.71
C ASN A 75 -20.99 10.29 -11.24
N ALA A 76 -20.71 10.48 -9.94
CA ALA A 76 -20.31 11.78 -9.40
C ALA A 76 -18.96 12.25 -9.97
N LEU A 77 -17.97 11.33 -10.03
CA LEU A 77 -16.65 11.59 -10.60
C LEU A 77 -16.73 11.89 -12.10
N ALA A 78 -17.49 11.08 -12.86
CA ALA A 78 -17.63 11.23 -14.30
C ALA A 78 -18.28 12.56 -14.70
N LYS A 79 -19.30 13.02 -13.94
CA LYS A 79 -19.93 14.34 -14.15
C LYS A 79 -18.95 15.51 -14.06
N LYS A 80 -17.84 15.34 -13.35
CA LYS A 80 -16.77 16.33 -13.19
C LYS A 80 -15.50 15.99 -13.98
N GLY A 81 -15.57 15.00 -14.88
CA GLY A 81 -14.47 14.64 -15.79
C GLY A 81 -13.36 13.79 -15.17
N TYR A 82 -13.65 13.08 -14.07
CA TYR A 82 -12.70 12.16 -13.43
C TYR A 82 -13.03 10.71 -13.76
N ARG A 83 -12.00 9.87 -13.93
CA ARG A 83 -12.10 8.41 -14.04
C ARG A 83 -11.76 7.77 -12.70
N LEU A 84 -12.44 6.67 -12.35
CA LEU A 84 -12.09 5.82 -11.21
C LEU A 84 -11.44 4.51 -11.69
N ASP A 85 -10.16 4.29 -11.40
CA ASP A 85 -9.54 2.97 -11.50
C ASP A 85 -9.78 2.21 -10.18
N THR A 86 -10.11 0.91 -10.25
CA THR A 86 -10.42 0.11 -9.06
C THR A 86 -9.61 -1.17 -8.97
N TRP A 87 -9.43 -1.66 -7.74
CA TRP A 87 -8.78 -2.92 -7.41
C TRP A 87 -9.67 -3.74 -6.49
N ASP A 88 -9.48 -5.06 -6.58
CA ASP A 88 -10.09 -6.00 -5.65
C ASP A 88 -9.42 -5.86 -4.28
N VAL A 89 -10.25 -5.90 -3.23
CA VAL A 89 -9.78 -5.91 -1.84
C VAL A 89 -9.71 -7.35 -1.37
N LEU A 90 -8.52 -7.81 -1.00
CA LEU A 90 -8.36 -9.07 -0.29
C LEU A 90 -8.07 -8.75 1.18
N VAL A 91 -8.76 -9.43 2.09
CA VAL A 91 -8.71 -9.15 3.53
C VAL A 91 -8.62 -10.45 4.33
N GLY A 92 -7.89 -10.41 5.44
CA GLY A 92 -7.78 -11.50 6.40
C GLY A 92 -7.69 -10.97 7.82
N ASP A 93 -8.26 -11.72 8.76
CA ASP A 93 -8.10 -11.46 10.20
C ASP A 93 -6.77 -12.01 10.73
N ALA A 94 -6.41 -11.58 11.95
CA ALA A 94 -5.16 -11.96 12.58
C ALA A 94 -4.99 -13.48 12.78
N GLU A 95 -6.06 -14.23 13.05
CA GLU A 95 -6.00 -15.67 13.29
C GLU A 95 -5.70 -16.41 11.98
N THR A 96 -6.49 -16.11 10.95
CA THR A 96 -6.37 -16.71 9.62
C THR A 96 -5.01 -16.42 9.01
N ILE A 97 -4.53 -15.18 9.10
CA ILE A 97 -3.21 -14.79 8.62
C ILE A 97 -2.12 -15.56 9.34
N ARG A 98 -2.14 -15.63 10.68
CA ARG A 98 -1.12 -16.38 11.45
C ARG A 98 -1.09 -17.85 11.07
N ALA A 99 -2.26 -18.47 10.92
CA ALA A 99 -2.37 -19.86 10.53
C ALA A 99 -1.77 -20.10 9.12
N ALA A 100 -2.04 -19.20 8.17
CA ALA A 100 -1.56 -19.32 6.79
C ALA A 100 -0.06 -18.99 6.62
N THR A 101 0.46 -18.01 7.37
CA THR A 101 1.86 -17.57 7.22
C THR A 101 2.85 -18.44 7.98
N THR A 102 2.46 -19.03 9.11
CA THR A 102 3.35 -19.83 9.98
C THR A 102 4.13 -20.91 9.22
N PRO A 103 3.52 -21.75 8.36
CA PRO A 103 4.26 -22.78 7.60
C PRO A 103 5.24 -22.23 6.56
N THR A 104 5.00 -21.01 6.07
CA THR A 104 5.92 -20.32 5.15
C THR A 104 7.11 -19.76 5.90
N LEU A 105 6.86 -19.14 7.05
CA LEU A 105 7.88 -18.50 7.89
C LEU A 105 8.71 -19.49 8.70
N SER A 106 8.25 -20.73 8.89
CA SER A 106 9.04 -21.80 9.51
C SER A 106 10.10 -22.40 8.58
N ARG A 107 10.14 -21.99 7.31
CA ARG A 107 11.14 -22.48 6.34
C ARG A 107 12.42 -21.67 6.47
N ALA A 108 13.56 -22.34 6.32
CA ALA A 108 14.83 -21.64 6.18
C ALA A 108 14.82 -20.78 4.90
N LEU A 109 15.50 -19.64 4.97
CA LEU A 109 15.79 -18.85 3.78
C LEU A 109 16.68 -19.66 2.82
N PRO A 110 16.52 -19.48 1.50
CA PRO A 110 17.49 -20.00 0.53
C PRO A 110 18.91 -19.49 0.84
N ASP A 111 19.91 -20.33 0.58
CA ASP A 111 21.32 -19.99 0.76
C ASP A 111 21.68 -18.68 0.05
N GLY A 112 22.50 -17.86 0.71
CA GLY A 112 22.95 -16.56 0.20
C GLY A 112 21.96 -15.40 0.40
N LEU A 113 20.77 -15.64 0.95
CA LEU A 113 19.81 -14.60 1.27
C LEU A 113 19.81 -14.26 2.76
N GLN A 114 19.76 -12.97 3.07
CA GLN A 114 19.67 -12.47 4.44
C GLN A 114 18.52 -11.48 4.58
N THR A 115 17.79 -11.54 5.69
CA THR A 115 16.87 -10.45 6.07
C THR A 115 17.68 -9.22 6.45
N PHE A 116 17.23 -8.03 6.04
CA PHE A 116 17.83 -6.78 6.52
C PHE A 116 16.94 -6.13 7.60
N SER A 117 17.57 -5.41 8.52
CA SER A 117 16.93 -4.77 9.67
C SER A 117 17.01 -3.25 9.56
N GLY A 118 16.06 -2.63 8.89
CA GLY A 118 16.00 -1.17 8.82
C GLY A 118 16.35 -0.61 7.46
N LEU A 119 15.52 0.33 7.02
CA LEU A 119 15.99 1.36 6.11
C LEU A 119 16.82 2.40 6.90
N ASP A 120 17.67 3.14 6.21
CA ASP A 120 18.70 4.00 6.81
C ASP A 120 18.29 5.48 6.87
N GLY A 121 17.01 5.74 7.12
CA GLY A 121 16.40 7.07 7.19
C GLY A 121 15.89 7.57 5.84
N ALA A 122 15.03 8.58 5.86
CA ALA A 122 14.29 9.04 4.67
C ALA A 122 15.18 9.38 3.45
N GLY A 123 16.34 10.00 3.67
CA GLY A 123 17.29 10.33 2.60
C GLY A 123 18.45 9.36 2.46
N GLY A 124 18.42 8.22 3.15
CA GLY A 124 19.53 7.28 3.25
C GLY A 124 19.75 6.47 1.96
N PRO A 125 21.00 6.03 1.69
CA PRO A 125 21.32 5.19 0.54
C PRO A 125 20.48 3.92 0.40
N LEU A 126 20.21 3.18 1.49
CA LEU A 126 19.42 1.95 1.46
C LEU A 126 17.94 2.24 1.18
N THR A 127 17.37 3.30 1.78
CA THR A 127 16.03 3.79 1.42
C THR A 127 15.94 4.10 -0.07
N ARG A 128 16.97 4.78 -0.61
CA ARG A 128 17.01 5.11 -2.03
C ARG A 128 17.08 3.85 -2.89
N SER A 129 17.94 2.88 -2.55
CA SER A 129 18.03 1.60 -3.26
C SER A 129 16.71 0.81 -3.20
N PHE A 130 15.98 0.88 -2.09
CA PHE A 130 14.67 0.25 -1.95
C PHE A 130 13.64 0.88 -2.91
N GLN A 131 13.62 2.21 -3.00
CA GLN A 131 12.75 2.93 -3.95
C GLN A 131 13.10 2.59 -5.41
N GLU A 132 14.40 2.54 -5.74
CA GLU A 132 14.86 2.17 -7.08
C GLU A 132 14.50 0.74 -7.44
N PHE A 133 14.60 -0.19 -6.49
CA PHE A 133 14.17 -1.58 -6.66
C PHE A 133 12.67 -1.69 -6.96
N LEU A 134 11.83 -0.97 -6.21
CA LEU A 134 10.39 -0.91 -6.46
C LEU A 134 10.07 -0.31 -7.84
N ALA A 135 10.71 0.80 -8.18
CA ALA A 135 10.51 1.47 -9.47
C ALA A 135 10.91 0.56 -10.64
N ALA A 136 12.03 -0.16 -10.52
CA ALA A 136 12.47 -1.15 -11.51
C ALA A 136 11.51 -2.34 -11.64
N ALA A 137 10.74 -2.64 -10.59
CA ALA A 137 9.66 -3.63 -10.62
C ALA A 137 8.32 -3.07 -11.18
N GLY A 138 8.28 -1.80 -11.59
CA GLY A 138 7.06 -1.14 -12.07
C GLY A 138 6.11 -0.72 -10.94
N ILE A 139 6.62 -0.57 -9.73
CA ILE A 139 5.85 -0.16 -8.55
C ILE A 139 6.27 1.27 -8.18
N ALA A 140 5.33 2.22 -8.23
CA ALA A 140 5.59 3.59 -7.81
C ALA A 140 5.92 3.65 -6.30
N PRO A 141 7.16 4.04 -5.92
CA PRO A 141 7.59 4.02 -4.53
C PRO A 141 6.89 5.07 -3.65
N PHE A 142 6.97 4.88 -2.35
CA PHE A 142 6.61 5.90 -1.35
C PHE A 142 7.81 6.82 -1.10
N SER A 143 7.56 7.96 -0.45
CA SER A 143 8.64 8.83 0.02
C SER A 143 9.46 8.12 1.10
N GLY A 144 10.71 8.55 1.26
CA GLY A 144 11.58 8.03 2.30
C GLY A 144 11.02 8.22 3.70
N SER A 145 10.39 9.36 3.99
CA SER A 145 9.77 9.65 5.30
C SER A 145 8.72 8.59 5.65
N PHE A 146 7.82 8.28 4.71
CA PHE A 146 6.81 7.24 4.93
C PHE A 146 7.42 5.84 5.01
N LEU A 147 8.37 5.49 4.13
CA LEU A 147 9.02 4.17 4.18
C LEU A 147 9.75 3.89 5.50
N ASN A 148 10.27 4.93 6.15
CA ASN A 148 11.00 4.82 7.41
C ASN A 148 10.10 4.97 8.65
N GLY A 149 8.81 5.29 8.47
CA GLY A 149 7.89 5.50 9.59
C GLY A 149 8.08 6.84 10.31
N ASP A 150 8.65 7.84 9.64
CA ASP A 150 8.69 9.22 10.15
C ASP A 150 7.26 9.79 10.26
N LEU A 151 6.34 9.25 9.45
CA LEU A 151 4.92 9.59 9.42
C LEU A 151 4.06 8.32 9.56
N GLY A 152 3.69 8.00 10.79
CA GLY A 152 2.86 6.84 11.12
C GLY A 152 3.65 5.54 11.27
N SER A 153 2.96 4.51 11.78
CA SER A 153 3.57 3.22 12.05
C SER A 153 3.62 2.36 10.79
N VAL A 154 4.82 1.86 10.47
CA VAL A 154 5.08 1.06 9.27
C VAL A 154 5.84 -0.22 9.59
N VAL A 155 5.75 -1.18 8.68
CA VAL A 155 6.64 -2.32 8.60
C VAL A 155 7.24 -2.37 7.21
N TYR A 156 8.54 -2.64 7.15
CA TYR A 156 9.24 -2.98 5.93
C TYR A 156 9.85 -4.36 6.13
N VAL A 157 9.88 -5.14 5.06
CA VAL A 157 10.56 -6.42 5.04
C VAL A 157 11.30 -6.55 3.72
N GLY A 158 12.44 -7.22 3.76
CA GLY A 158 13.08 -7.65 2.53
C GLY A 158 14.25 -8.57 2.78
N LEU A 159 14.70 -9.12 1.66
CA LEU A 159 15.75 -10.09 1.55
C LEU A 159 16.85 -9.50 0.68
N MET A 160 18.08 -9.53 1.18
CA MET A 160 19.29 -9.10 0.50
C MET A 160 20.04 -10.31 -0.03
N ASP A 161 20.53 -10.18 -1.24
CA ASP A 161 21.51 -11.05 -1.87
C ASP A 161 22.81 -10.24 -2.01
N GLU A 162 23.95 -10.80 -1.58
CA GLU A 162 25.25 -10.12 -1.59
C GLU A 162 25.69 -9.66 -2.98
N THR A 163 25.19 -10.30 -4.05
CA THR A 163 25.58 -10.01 -5.42
C THR A 163 24.67 -9.00 -6.12
N VAL A 164 23.36 -9.03 -5.85
CA VAL A 164 22.37 -8.21 -6.58
C VAL A 164 21.63 -7.17 -5.71
N GLY A 165 21.91 -7.12 -4.41
CA GLY A 165 21.21 -6.24 -3.48
C GLY A 165 19.84 -6.80 -3.11
N PHE A 166 18.76 -6.04 -3.29
CA PHE A 166 17.42 -6.51 -2.95
C PHE A 166 16.99 -7.71 -3.82
N ALA A 167 16.81 -8.88 -3.20
CA ALA A 167 16.23 -10.06 -3.83
C ALA A 167 14.70 -10.03 -3.81
N ALA A 168 14.10 -9.56 -2.72
CA ALA A 168 12.66 -9.34 -2.59
C ALA A 168 12.35 -8.35 -1.46
N CYS A 169 11.22 -7.65 -1.54
CA CYS A 169 10.73 -6.78 -0.49
C CYS A 169 9.20 -6.71 -0.41
N ALA A 170 8.69 -6.20 0.71
CA ALA A 170 7.30 -5.80 0.92
C ALA A 170 7.22 -4.71 2.00
N HIS A 171 6.06 -4.03 2.09
CA HIS A 171 5.81 -2.96 3.05
C HIS A 171 4.37 -2.99 3.55
N GLY A 172 4.14 -2.59 4.80
CA GLY A 172 2.81 -2.43 5.37
C GLY A 172 2.73 -1.21 6.30
N TYR A 173 1.52 -0.69 6.53
CA TYR A 173 1.28 0.44 7.44
C TYR A 173 -0.19 0.50 7.87
N LEU A 174 -0.50 1.39 8.83
CA LEU A 174 -1.88 1.70 9.25
C LEU A 174 -2.39 2.96 8.53
N PRO A 175 -3.31 2.85 7.55
CA PRO A 175 -3.80 4.01 6.79
C PRO A 175 -4.98 4.73 7.45
N HIS A 176 -5.68 4.08 8.37
CA HIS A 176 -6.98 4.53 8.86
C HIS A 176 -6.84 5.24 10.21
N ASN A 177 -7.55 6.36 10.39
CA ASN A 177 -7.58 7.09 11.66
C ASN A 177 -8.64 6.54 12.63
N GLU A 178 -8.70 7.09 13.84
CA GLU A 178 -9.58 6.62 14.92
C GLU A 178 -11.08 6.73 14.61
N HIS A 179 -11.48 7.58 13.67
CA HIS A 179 -12.87 7.75 13.25
C HIS A 179 -13.33 6.67 12.26
N SER A 180 -12.39 5.92 11.69
CA SER A 180 -12.67 4.89 10.70
C SER A 180 -13.12 3.58 11.35
N PRO A 181 -14.11 2.86 10.78
CA PRO A 181 -14.40 1.48 11.20
C PRO A 181 -13.21 0.53 10.91
N TYR A 182 -12.25 0.96 10.09
CA TYR A 182 -11.06 0.20 9.71
C TYR A 182 -9.81 0.65 10.46
N CYS A 183 -9.92 1.39 11.57
CA CYS A 183 -8.78 1.91 12.34
C CYS A 183 -7.76 0.84 12.78
N GLY A 184 -8.20 -0.41 12.96
CA GLY A 184 -7.34 -1.56 13.28
C GLY A 184 -6.79 -2.31 12.06
N TYR A 185 -7.05 -1.88 10.83
CA TYR A 185 -6.68 -2.58 9.61
C TYR A 185 -5.35 -2.04 9.09
N ALA A 186 -4.38 -2.92 8.89
CA ALA A 186 -3.17 -2.59 8.14
C ALA A 186 -3.39 -2.77 6.64
N TRP A 187 -2.76 -1.93 5.84
CA TRP A 187 -2.57 -2.18 4.42
C TRP A 187 -1.22 -2.83 4.19
N GLY A 188 -1.19 -3.88 3.37
CA GLY A 188 0.02 -4.51 2.85
C GLY A 188 0.22 -4.27 1.35
N GLY A 189 1.47 -4.21 0.91
CA GLY A 189 1.79 -4.12 -0.50
C GLY A 189 3.26 -3.86 -0.78
N LEU A 190 3.52 -3.19 -1.91
CA LEU A 190 4.87 -2.97 -2.45
C LEU A 190 5.70 -4.26 -2.55
N VAL A 191 5.04 -5.38 -2.86
CA VAL A 191 5.74 -6.66 -2.98
C VAL A 191 6.49 -6.72 -4.31
N ALA A 192 7.81 -6.80 -4.24
CA ALA A 192 8.68 -6.92 -5.41
C ALA A 192 9.66 -8.08 -5.26
N VAL A 193 10.01 -8.71 -6.38
CA VAL A 193 11.00 -9.79 -6.45
C VAL A 193 11.92 -9.54 -7.64
N ALA A 194 13.23 -9.55 -7.37
CA ALA A 194 14.27 -9.38 -8.38
C ALA A 194 14.13 -10.45 -9.48
N PRO A 195 14.34 -10.11 -10.76
CA PRO A 195 14.20 -11.05 -11.87
C PRO A 195 14.93 -12.38 -11.66
N ALA A 196 16.16 -12.36 -11.10
CA ALA A 196 16.98 -13.53 -10.83
C ALA A 196 16.43 -14.48 -9.73
N HIS A 197 15.45 -14.01 -8.94
CA HIS A 197 14.86 -14.78 -7.84
C HIS A 197 13.38 -15.12 -8.05
N ARG A 198 12.81 -14.78 -9.21
CA ARG A 198 11.43 -15.15 -9.55
C ARG A 198 11.27 -16.67 -9.62
N GLY A 199 10.07 -17.15 -9.29
CA GLY A 199 9.76 -18.59 -9.27
C GLY A 199 10.27 -19.35 -8.02
N LYS A 200 11.02 -18.70 -7.13
CA LYS A 200 11.56 -19.31 -5.90
C LYS A 200 10.65 -19.15 -4.67
N GLY A 201 9.41 -18.67 -4.85
CA GLY A 201 8.47 -18.42 -3.75
C GLY A 201 8.78 -17.19 -2.88
N LEU A 202 9.79 -16.37 -3.23
CA LEU A 202 10.19 -15.23 -2.40
C LEU A 202 9.10 -14.18 -2.22
N GLY A 203 8.24 -13.98 -3.22
CA GLY A 203 7.10 -13.04 -3.12
C GLY A 203 6.14 -13.43 -1.99
N THR A 204 5.73 -14.70 -1.94
CA THR A 204 4.90 -15.24 -0.85
C THR A 204 5.63 -15.16 0.49
N TYR A 205 6.94 -15.41 0.51
CA TYR A 205 7.72 -15.34 1.74
C TYR A 205 7.79 -13.92 2.31
N VAL A 206 8.13 -12.91 1.51
CA VAL A 206 8.16 -11.51 2.00
C VAL A 206 6.77 -10.98 2.29
N ASN A 207 5.73 -11.44 1.57
CA ASN A 207 4.36 -11.07 1.89
C ASN A 207 3.92 -11.66 3.25
N ALA A 208 4.28 -12.92 3.52
CA ALA A 208 4.03 -13.57 4.81
C ALA A 208 4.79 -12.86 5.95
N LEU A 209 6.05 -12.45 5.72
CA LEU A 209 6.83 -11.67 6.68
C LEU A 209 6.14 -10.33 6.98
N MET A 210 5.71 -9.60 5.94
CA MET A 210 5.01 -8.33 6.10
C MET A 210 3.70 -8.51 6.85
N ALA A 211 2.91 -9.53 6.51
CA ALA A 211 1.64 -9.79 7.15
C ALA A 211 1.80 -10.12 8.65
N ASP A 212 2.74 -11.01 9.00
CA ASP A 212 3.05 -11.33 10.39
C ASP A 212 3.59 -10.10 11.16
N ALA A 213 4.45 -9.30 10.50
CA ALA A 213 4.99 -8.06 11.06
C ALA A 213 3.88 -7.02 11.32
N CYS A 214 2.91 -6.84 10.42
CA CYS A 214 1.75 -5.97 10.64
C CYS A 214 0.98 -6.36 11.90
N LEU A 215 0.74 -7.66 12.11
CA LEU A 215 0.01 -8.13 13.29
C LEU A 215 0.81 -7.96 14.58
N LYS A 216 2.13 -8.17 14.54
CA LYS A 216 3.00 -8.13 15.73
C LYS A 216 3.44 -6.72 16.11
N HIS A 217 3.81 -5.91 15.13
CA HIS A 217 4.46 -4.63 15.35
C HIS A 217 3.52 -3.44 15.19
N LEU A 218 2.48 -3.55 14.36
CA LEU A 218 1.46 -2.51 14.21
C LEU A 218 0.21 -2.78 15.05
N ALA A 219 0.17 -3.92 15.75
CA ALA A 219 -1.00 -4.40 16.48
C ALA A 219 -2.28 -4.44 15.62
N ALA A 220 -2.12 -4.67 14.30
CA ALA A 220 -3.23 -4.74 13.38
C ALA A 220 -4.14 -5.94 13.71
N THR A 221 -5.45 -5.74 13.63
CA THR A 221 -6.45 -6.80 13.81
C THR A 221 -6.73 -7.52 12.49
N HIS A 222 -6.55 -6.82 11.38
CA HIS A 222 -6.75 -7.31 10.02
C HIS A 222 -5.64 -6.76 9.11
N LEU A 223 -5.39 -7.48 8.03
CA LEU A 223 -4.59 -7.00 6.91
C LEU A 223 -5.45 -7.00 5.65
N TYR A 224 -5.30 -5.96 4.83
CA TYR A 224 -5.81 -5.98 3.47
C TYR A 224 -4.75 -5.60 2.44
N GLU A 225 -4.91 -6.17 1.26
CA GLU A 225 -4.08 -5.88 0.10
C GLU A 225 -4.97 -5.58 -1.12
N LEU A 226 -4.44 -4.77 -2.03
CA LEU A 226 -5.16 -4.34 -3.24
C LEU A 226 -4.55 -5.02 -4.45
N VAL A 227 -5.33 -5.87 -5.12
CA VAL A 227 -4.85 -6.65 -6.26
C VAL A 227 -5.72 -6.35 -7.47
N SER A 228 -5.08 -6.13 -8.63
CA SER A 228 -5.83 -6.01 -9.88
C SER A 228 -6.40 -7.38 -10.25
N ALA A 229 -7.65 -7.45 -10.69
CA ALA A 229 -8.32 -8.70 -11.09
C ALA A 229 -7.52 -9.52 -12.13
N THR A 230 -6.67 -8.86 -12.94
CA THR A 230 -5.82 -9.53 -13.94
C THR A 230 -4.48 -10.00 -13.40
N ASN A 231 -4.07 -9.60 -12.20
CA ASN A 231 -2.81 -9.99 -11.59
C ASN A 231 -2.98 -11.27 -10.75
N THR A 232 -3.13 -12.39 -11.47
CA THR A 232 -3.32 -13.73 -10.87
C THR A 232 -2.15 -14.18 -9.99
N THR A 233 -0.92 -13.74 -10.30
CA THR A 233 0.26 -14.05 -9.49
C THR A 233 0.19 -13.41 -8.11
N SER A 234 -0.06 -12.10 -8.04
CA SER A 234 -0.23 -11.43 -6.74
C SER A 234 -1.44 -11.96 -6.00
N ARG A 235 -2.53 -12.27 -6.69
CA ARG A 235 -3.72 -12.85 -6.05
C ARG A 235 -3.42 -14.17 -5.34
N ARG A 236 -2.75 -15.11 -6.00
CA ARG A 236 -2.33 -16.39 -5.39
C ARG A 236 -1.39 -16.19 -4.21
N MET A 237 -0.48 -15.22 -4.31
CA MET A 237 0.44 -14.89 -3.23
C MET A 237 -0.29 -14.39 -1.98
N VAL A 238 -1.24 -13.47 -2.17
CA VAL A 238 -2.05 -12.86 -1.10
C VAL A 238 -2.99 -13.90 -0.48
N GLU A 239 -3.66 -14.71 -1.30
CA GLU A 239 -4.51 -15.82 -0.84
C GLU A 239 -3.69 -16.86 -0.06
N GLY A 240 -2.47 -17.16 -0.49
CA GLY A 240 -1.53 -18.02 0.24
C GLY A 240 -1.09 -17.48 1.60
N CYS A 241 -1.30 -16.19 1.87
CA CYS A 241 -1.03 -15.55 3.16
C CYS A 241 -2.29 -15.41 4.04
N GLY A 242 -3.40 -16.03 3.65
CA GLY A 242 -4.64 -16.06 4.44
C GLY A 242 -5.63 -14.95 4.13
N LEU A 243 -5.41 -14.15 3.09
CA LEU A 243 -6.32 -13.08 2.69
C LEU A 243 -7.32 -13.61 1.66
N SER A 244 -8.59 -13.26 1.80
CA SER A 244 -9.65 -13.68 0.89
C SER A 244 -10.28 -12.48 0.19
N LEU A 245 -10.73 -12.67 -1.06
CA LEU A 245 -11.45 -11.64 -1.80
C LEU A 245 -12.70 -11.19 -1.05
N SER A 246 -12.79 -9.90 -0.75
CA SER A 246 -14.04 -9.28 -0.31
C SER A 246 -14.96 -9.02 -1.49
N LEU A 247 -16.20 -9.49 -1.41
CA LEU A 247 -17.23 -9.22 -2.41
C LEU A 247 -17.99 -7.92 -2.13
N THR A 248 -17.83 -7.38 -0.92
CA THR A 248 -18.54 -6.18 -0.46
C THR A 248 -17.68 -4.94 -0.47
N LEU A 249 -16.35 -5.07 -0.60
CA LEU A 249 -15.41 -3.94 -0.57
C LEU A 249 -14.63 -3.80 -1.88
N TYR A 250 -14.35 -2.56 -2.24
CA TYR A 250 -13.38 -2.22 -3.27
C TYR A 250 -12.51 -1.04 -2.82
N SER A 251 -11.39 -0.84 -3.51
CA SER A 251 -10.61 0.40 -3.39
C SER A 251 -10.33 0.95 -4.78
N GLY A 252 -10.07 2.25 -4.87
CA GLY A 252 -9.90 2.91 -6.14
C GLY A 252 -9.11 4.20 -6.05
N LEU A 253 -8.80 4.73 -7.22
CA LEU A 253 -8.07 5.98 -7.40
C LEU A 253 -8.80 6.77 -8.48
N ALA A 254 -9.33 7.93 -8.10
CA ALA A 254 -9.83 8.88 -9.07
C ALA A 254 -8.67 9.69 -9.65
N THR A 255 -8.68 9.89 -10.96
CA THR A 255 -7.65 10.67 -11.68
C THR A 255 -8.28 11.54 -12.75
N LYS A 256 -7.66 12.69 -13.01
CA LYS A 256 -7.99 13.56 -14.15
C LYS A 256 -7.33 13.02 -15.43
N GLY A 257 -8.09 12.89 -16.52
CA GLY A 257 -7.56 12.47 -17.83
C GLY A 257 -7.62 10.96 -18.11
N ALA A 258 -6.96 10.49 -19.18
CA ALA A 258 -7.07 9.13 -19.74
C ALA A 258 -5.95 8.16 -19.34
N GLU A 259 -4.81 8.63 -18.81
CA GLU A 259 -3.67 7.79 -18.44
C GLU A 259 -3.80 7.22 -17.01
N ARG A 260 -3.25 6.02 -16.79
CA ARG A 260 -3.25 5.35 -15.47
C ARG A 260 -2.10 5.88 -14.61
N PHE A 261 -2.41 6.31 -13.38
CA PHE A 261 -1.42 6.87 -12.45
C PHE A 261 -0.45 5.83 -11.86
N THR A 262 -0.89 4.57 -11.70
CA THR A 262 -0.10 3.53 -11.03
C THR A 262 0.71 2.65 -11.99
N ARG A 263 0.95 3.11 -13.22
CA ARG A 263 1.75 2.39 -14.21
C ARG A 263 2.98 3.19 -14.61
#